data_AF-A0A5N5EN94-F1
#
_entry.id   AF-A0A5N5EN94-F1
#
_cell.length_a   1.000
_cell.length_b   1.000
_cell.length_c   1.000
_cell.angle_alpha   90.00
_cell.angle_beta   90.00
_cell.angle_gamma   90.00
#
_symmetry.space_group_name_H-M   'P 1'
#
loop_
_entity.id
_entity.type
_entity.pdbx_description
1 polymer ?
#
loop_
_entity_poly.entity_id
_entity_poly.type
_entity_poly.pdbx_seq_one_letter_code
_entity_poly.pdbx_strand_id
1 'polypeptide(L)'
;MVSIRDEWGLLLCNGCYGRLLSIWEIKAGDLEDSDRHAELIRLLVGLSGEADVEQARTVLLARDSRSTLLSAPALTMLATAEAVADGFAVKMATELDWSAAIIGLCKAVELEALRLICDPLRHAVSDLDLATDLADRDFRRMAQFCKKGKPIELGTLAHFMEATTRSQNTGTSPLASALRSLALQWPRADWLFEADGFVAQVRTLTKNYRNPAAHTALLSHAEYRSCVEVVRGKDGLLWKMLTSVDSTRR
;
A
#
# COMPACT_ATOMS: atom_id res chain seq x y z
N MET A 1 -30.30 -2.26 -32.76
CA MET A 1 -29.29 -2.87 -31.88
C MET A 1 -28.28 -1.76 -31.61
N VAL A 2 -28.48 -1.00 -30.54
CA VAL A 2 -27.63 0.14 -30.20
C VAL A 2 -26.44 -0.40 -29.41
N SER A 3 -25.24 -0.10 -29.88
CA SER A 3 -23.99 -0.51 -29.24
C SER A 3 -23.74 0.38 -28.02
N ILE A 4 -23.42 -0.22 -26.87
CA ILE A 4 -23.00 0.47 -25.63
C ILE A 4 -21.85 1.47 -25.84
N ARG A 5 -21.15 1.44 -26.98
CA ARG A 5 -20.11 2.42 -27.31
C ARG A 5 -20.62 3.82 -27.64
N ASP A 6 -21.90 4.00 -27.97
CA ASP A 6 -22.40 5.26 -28.53
C ASP A 6 -23.08 6.20 -27.50
N GLU A 7 -23.20 5.80 -26.22
CA GLU A 7 -23.96 6.55 -25.19
C GLU A 7 -23.14 7.01 -23.97
N TRP A 8 -21.81 7.04 -24.06
CA TRP A 8 -20.97 7.52 -22.93
C TRP A 8 -21.28 8.97 -22.54
N GLY A 9 -21.64 9.81 -23.50
CA GLY A 9 -22.05 11.20 -23.27
C GLY A 9 -23.41 11.36 -22.57
N LEU A 10 -24.20 10.28 -22.46
CA LEU A 10 -25.48 10.26 -21.74
C LEU A 10 -25.36 9.70 -20.32
N LEU A 11 -24.26 9.01 -20.00
CA LEU A 11 -24.05 8.30 -18.72
C LEU A 11 -23.02 8.99 -17.81
N LEU A 12 -22.08 9.76 -18.36
CA LEU A 12 -21.07 10.50 -17.61
C LEU A 12 -21.08 11.97 -18.01
N CYS A 13 -21.13 12.88 -17.04
CA CYS A 13 -20.92 14.30 -17.36
C CYS A 13 -19.48 14.51 -17.84
N ASN A 14 -19.26 15.53 -18.68
CA ASN A 14 -17.93 15.83 -19.24
C ASN A 14 -16.83 15.98 -18.18
N GLY A 15 -17.18 16.41 -16.97
CA GLY A 15 -16.26 16.45 -15.83
C GLY A 15 -15.85 15.06 -15.34
N CYS A 16 -16.80 14.15 -15.15
CA CYS A 16 -16.51 12.76 -14.76
C CYS A 16 -15.81 11.98 -15.88
N TYR A 17 -16.17 12.23 -17.14
CA TYR A 17 -15.51 11.65 -18.30
C TYR A 17 -14.05 12.12 -18.41
N GLY A 18 -13.79 13.43 -18.29
CA GLY A 18 -12.43 13.98 -18.30
C GLY A 18 -11.58 13.42 -17.16
N ARG A 19 -12.16 13.22 -15.97
CA ARG A 19 -11.47 12.64 -14.81
C ARG A 19 -11.12 11.16 -15.01
N LEU A 20 -12.05 10.37 -15.56
CA LEU A 20 -11.80 8.98 -15.96
C LEU A 20 -10.72 8.89 -17.04
N LEU A 21 -10.73 9.82 -17.99
CA LEU A 21 -9.69 9.95 -19.01
C LEU A 21 -8.34 10.24 -18.36
N SER A 22 -8.25 11.17 -17.39
CA SER A 22 -7.01 11.47 -16.68
C SER A 22 -6.48 10.29 -15.86
N ILE A 23 -7.36 9.53 -15.19
CA ILE A 23 -6.96 8.28 -14.51
C ILE A 23 -6.41 7.28 -15.53
N TRP A 24 -7.10 7.12 -16.67
CA TRP A 24 -6.68 6.21 -17.72
C TRP A 24 -5.36 6.65 -18.37
N GLU A 25 -5.16 7.94 -18.63
CA GLU A 25 -3.92 8.52 -19.17
C GLU A 25 -2.74 8.29 -18.23
N ILE A 26 -2.93 8.48 -16.91
CA ILE A 26 -1.89 8.17 -15.92
C ILE A 26 -1.62 6.65 -15.91
N LYS A 27 -2.65 5.81 -15.94
CA LYS A 27 -2.51 4.34 -15.93
C LYS A 27 -1.86 3.78 -17.20
N ALA A 28 -2.17 4.35 -18.36
CA ALA A 28 -1.75 3.87 -19.69
C ALA A 28 -0.46 4.54 -20.18
N GLY A 29 -0.01 5.61 -19.53
CA GLY A 29 1.20 6.35 -19.91
C GLY A 29 2.51 5.70 -19.44
N ASP A 30 3.63 6.21 -19.95
CA ASP A 30 4.99 5.65 -19.78
C ASP A 30 5.68 6.04 -18.46
N LEU A 31 4.95 6.60 -17.49
CA LEU A 31 5.53 6.97 -16.19
C LEU A 31 6.10 5.74 -15.49
N GLU A 32 7.24 5.89 -14.81
CA GLU A 32 7.71 4.87 -13.87
C GLU A 32 6.67 4.65 -12.76
N ASP A 33 6.57 3.43 -12.24
CA ASP A 33 5.50 3.05 -11.32
C ASP A 33 5.40 4.00 -10.10
N SER A 34 6.53 4.44 -9.52
CA SER A 34 6.52 5.38 -8.38
C SER A 34 5.87 6.73 -8.71
N ASP A 35 6.15 7.25 -9.90
CA ASP A 35 5.67 8.56 -10.35
C ASP A 35 4.22 8.48 -10.77
N ARG A 36 3.85 7.36 -11.42
CA ARG A 36 2.46 7.02 -11.73
C ARG A 36 1.59 7.00 -10.48
N HIS A 37 2.08 6.41 -9.38
CA HIS A 37 1.35 6.40 -8.11
C HIS A 37 1.21 7.80 -7.51
N ALA A 38 2.26 8.61 -7.54
CA ALA A 38 2.22 9.97 -7.00
C ALA A 38 1.19 10.83 -7.75
N GLU A 39 1.15 10.69 -9.08
CA GLU A 39 0.21 11.45 -9.92
C GLU A 39 -1.23 10.95 -9.77
N LEU A 40 -1.45 9.63 -9.67
CA LEU A 40 -2.76 9.07 -9.29
C LEU A 40 -3.24 9.62 -7.96
N ILE A 41 -2.38 9.64 -6.93
CA ILE A 41 -2.74 10.17 -5.61
C ILE A 41 -3.09 11.66 -5.71
N ARG A 42 -2.28 12.46 -6.41
CA ARG A 42 -2.55 13.90 -6.59
C ARG A 42 -3.88 14.13 -7.31
N LEU A 43 -4.16 13.36 -8.36
CA LEU A 43 -5.42 13.42 -9.07
C LEU A 43 -6.58 13.07 -8.14
N LEU A 44 -6.50 11.96 -7.39
CA LEU A 44 -7.54 11.50 -6.47
C LEU A 44 -7.81 12.48 -5.33
N VAL A 45 -6.77 13.10 -4.77
CA VAL A 45 -6.90 14.18 -3.79
C VAL A 45 -7.59 15.40 -4.42
N GLY A 46 -7.34 15.70 -5.70
CA GLY A 46 -8.09 16.73 -6.44
C GLY A 46 -9.54 16.37 -6.76
N LEU A 47 -9.95 15.10 -6.59
CA LEU A 47 -11.33 14.65 -6.82
C LEU A 47 -12.22 14.75 -5.57
N SER A 48 -11.61 14.65 -4.38
CA SER A 48 -12.26 14.83 -3.08
C SER A 48 -12.00 16.24 -2.55
N GLY A 49 -12.98 16.90 -1.92
CA GLY A 49 -12.70 18.16 -1.26
C GLY A 49 -11.72 17.96 -0.10
N GLU A 50 -10.80 18.91 0.15
CA GLU A 50 -9.94 18.86 1.35
C GLU A 50 -10.77 18.71 2.64
N ALA A 51 -11.96 19.33 2.67
CA ALA A 51 -12.93 19.19 3.74
C ALA A 51 -13.46 17.76 3.90
N ASP A 52 -13.69 17.04 2.80
CA ASP A 52 -14.17 15.65 2.83
C ASP A 52 -13.09 14.72 3.38
N VAL A 53 -11.83 14.92 2.97
CA VAL A 53 -10.68 14.15 3.48
C VAL A 53 -10.47 14.43 4.98
N GLU A 54 -10.57 15.67 5.42
CA GLU A 54 -10.41 16.02 6.84
C GLU A 54 -11.58 15.49 7.69
N GLN A 55 -12.81 15.53 7.16
CA GLN A 55 -13.96 14.92 7.81
C GLN A 55 -13.79 13.40 7.93
N ALA A 56 -13.40 12.72 6.86
CA ALA A 56 -13.14 11.28 6.86
C ALA A 56 -12.02 10.90 7.85
N ARG A 57 -10.96 11.71 7.94
CA ARG A 57 -9.89 11.54 8.92
C ARG A 57 -10.41 11.64 10.36
N THR A 58 -11.21 12.65 10.65
CA THR A 58 -11.84 12.85 11.96
C THR A 58 -12.68 11.63 12.35
N VAL A 59 -13.49 11.14 11.40
CA VAL A 59 -14.30 9.92 11.61
C VAL A 59 -13.42 8.69 11.86
N LEU A 60 -12.33 8.50 11.11
CA LEU A 60 -11.41 7.37 11.31
C LEU A 60 -10.77 7.38 12.69
N LEU A 61 -10.31 8.55 13.16
CA LEU A 61 -9.71 8.72 14.47
C LEU A 61 -10.73 8.47 15.60
N ALA A 62 -11.99 8.86 15.41
CA ALA A 62 -13.06 8.61 16.37
C ALA A 62 -13.52 7.14 16.37
N ARG A 63 -13.51 6.47 15.21
CA ARG A 63 -14.00 5.10 15.04
C ARG A 63 -13.03 4.05 15.57
N ASP A 64 -11.74 4.27 15.38
CA ASP A 64 -10.70 3.32 15.80
C ASP A 64 -9.50 4.07 16.36
N SER A 65 -9.31 3.98 17.68
CA SER A 65 -8.22 4.66 18.39
C SER A 65 -6.83 4.24 17.89
N ARG A 66 -6.69 3.05 17.28
CA ARG A 66 -5.44 2.59 16.67
C ARG A 66 -5.01 3.46 15.48
N SER A 67 -5.94 4.19 14.86
CA SER A 67 -5.64 5.11 13.76
C SER A 67 -4.70 6.25 14.16
N THR A 68 -4.68 6.62 15.45
CA THR A 68 -3.75 7.64 16.00
C THR A 68 -2.28 7.22 15.93
N LEU A 69 -2.03 5.93 15.69
CA LEU A 69 -0.70 5.31 15.70
C LEU A 69 -0.07 5.25 14.31
N LEU A 70 -0.87 5.52 13.28
CA LEU A 70 -0.42 5.58 11.91
C LEU A 70 0.36 6.87 11.67
N SER A 71 1.28 6.83 10.71
CA SER A 71 1.90 8.05 10.22
C SER A 71 0.86 8.97 9.57
N ALA A 72 1.10 10.28 9.65
CA ALA A 72 0.22 11.26 9.00
C ALA A 72 -0.01 10.98 7.50
N PRO A 73 1.02 10.58 6.70
CA PRO A 73 0.81 10.18 5.32
C PRO A 73 -0.11 8.95 5.15
N ALA A 74 0.07 7.90 5.96
CA ALA A 74 -0.78 6.71 5.87
C ALA A 74 -2.22 7.00 6.28
N LEU A 75 -2.41 7.78 7.35
CA LEU A 75 -3.73 8.23 7.78
C LEU A 75 -4.42 9.09 6.70
N THR A 76 -3.67 9.96 6.03
CA THR A 76 -4.18 10.76 4.90
C THR A 76 -4.64 9.87 3.76
N MET A 77 -3.89 8.81 3.42
CA MET A 77 -4.28 7.86 2.38
C MET A 77 -5.56 7.09 2.75
N LEU A 78 -5.70 6.66 4.02
CA LEU A 78 -6.94 6.02 4.49
C LEU A 78 -8.13 6.98 4.43
N ALA A 79 -7.95 8.23 4.87
CA ALA A 79 -9.00 9.24 4.84
C ALA A 79 -9.41 9.59 3.41
N THR A 80 -8.45 9.65 2.48
CA THR A 80 -8.72 9.87 1.05
C THR A 80 -9.52 8.70 0.47
N ALA A 81 -9.18 7.45 0.82
CA ALA A 81 -9.93 6.28 0.38
C ALA A 81 -11.39 6.31 0.86
N GLU A 82 -11.64 6.70 2.13
CA GLU A 82 -13.00 6.87 2.65
C GLU A 82 -13.74 8.01 1.94
N ALA A 83 -13.11 9.17 1.74
CA ALA A 83 -13.75 10.31 1.09
C ALA A 83 -14.15 9.99 -0.37
N VAL A 84 -13.31 9.27 -1.09
CA VAL A 84 -13.63 8.77 -2.44
C VAL A 84 -14.79 7.77 -2.39
N ALA A 85 -14.75 6.81 -1.46
CA ALA A 85 -15.80 5.82 -1.27
C ALA A 85 -17.16 6.44 -0.93
N ASP A 86 -17.19 7.40 -0.02
CA ASP A 86 -18.40 8.12 0.39
C ASP A 86 -18.96 8.94 -0.78
N GLY A 87 -18.09 9.57 -1.57
CA GLY A 87 -18.48 10.28 -2.79
C GLY A 87 -19.15 9.37 -3.83
N PHE A 88 -18.76 8.10 -3.93
CA PHE A 88 -19.42 7.10 -4.79
C PHE A 88 -20.75 6.63 -4.21
N ALA A 89 -20.79 6.38 -2.90
CA ALA A 89 -21.99 5.94 -2.19
C ALA A 89 -23.13 6.97 -2.29
N VAL A 90 -22.82 8.27 -2.11
CA VAL A 90 -23.80 9.37 -2.21
C VAL A 90 -24.42 9.45 -3.61
N LYS A 91 -23.68 9.07 -4.65
CA LYS A 91 -24.16 9.10 -6.04
C LYS A 91 -24.91 7.83 -6.46
N MET A 92 -25.14 6.88 -5.53
CA MET A 92 -25.76 5.57 -5.79
C MET A 92 -25.12 4.84 -6.98
N ALA A 93 -23.84 5.08 -7.19
CA ALA A 93 -23.17 4.70 -8.42
C ALA A 93 -22.50 3.33 -8.22
N THR A 94 -23.32 2.28 -8.23
CA THR A 94 -22.89 0.88 -8.00
C THR A 94 -22.04 0.30 -9.14
N GLU A 95 -22.06 0.95 -10.31
CA GLU A 95 -21.32 0.53 -11.51
C GLU A 95 -19.96 1.24 -11.68
N LEU A 96 -19.57 2.11 -10.72
CA LEU A 96 -18.28 2.78 -10.80
C LEU A 96 -17.12 1.85 -10.44
N ASP A 97 -15.94 2.15 -10.98
CA ASP A 97 -14.68 1.51 -10.63
C ASP A 97 -14.16 2.03 -9.28
N TRP A 98 -14.04 1.14 -8.31
CA TRP A 98 -13.55 1.39 -6.95
C TRP A 98 -12.02 1.33 -6.82
N SER A 99 -11.30 1.13 -7.94
CA SER A 99 -9.84 1.05 -7.97
C SER A 99 -9.14 2.22 -7.26
N ALA A 100 -9.68 3.43 -7.40
CA ALA A 100 -9.15 4.63 -6.74
C ALA A 100 -9.12 4.52 -5.21
N ALA A 101 -10.25 4.15 -4.61
CA ALA A 101 -10.36 3.97 -3.17
C ALA A 101 -9.49 2.81 -2.68
N ILE A 102 -9.42 1.72 -3.47
CA ILE A 102 -8.56 0.57 -3.18
C ILE A 102 -7.07 0.93 -3.21
N ILE A 103 -6.62 1.74 -4.18
CA ILE A 103 -5.23 2.24 -4.23
C ILE A 103 -4.90 3.02 -2.96
N GLY A 104 -5.81 3.89 -2.48
CA GLY A 104 -5.61 4.63 -1.23
C GLY A 104 -5.40 3.69 -0.02
N LEU A 105 -6.20 2.64 0.10
CA LEU A 105 -6.03 1.62 1.14
C LEU A 105 -4.67 0.91 1.04
N CYS A 106 -4.30 0.44 -0.15
CA CYS A 106 -3.01 -0.24 -0.36
C CYS A 106 -1.82 0.69 -0.08
N LYS A 107 -1.93 1.98 -0.42
CA LYS A 107 -0.86 2.95 -0.21
C LYS A 107 -0.60 3.23 1.26
N ALA A 108 -1.65 3.24 2.09
CA ALA A 108 -1.50 3.35 3.53
C ALA A 108 -0.63 2.20 4.09
N VAL A 109 -0.84 0.97 3.61
CA VAL A 109 0.00 -0.18 3.98
C VAL A 109 1.44 -0.01 3.51
N GLU A 110 1.65 0.43 2.27
CA GLU A 110 3.01 0.68 1.74
C GLU A 110 3.78 1.66 2.61
N LEU A 111 3.14 2.78 2.99
CA LEU A 111 3.74 3.83 3.80
C LEU A 111 4.10 3.32 5.21
N GLU A 112 3.23 2.56 5.85
CA GLU A 112 3.53 1.99 7.16
C GLU A 112 4.59 0.89 7.08
N ALA A 113 4.58 0.03 6.06
CA ALA A 113 5.63 -0.97 5.88
C ALA A 113 7.00 -0.32 5.68
N LEU A 114 7.08 0.77 4.91
CA LEU A 114 8.30 1.55 4.77
C LEU A 114 8.77 2.09 6.12
N ARG A 115 7.90 2.81 6.84
CA ARG A 115 8.23 3.44 8.12
C ARG A 115 8.62 2.44 9.21
N LEU A 116 7.90 1.33 9.29
CA LEU A 116 7.98 0.39 10.41
C LEU A 116 9.01 -0.72 10.21
N ILE A 117 9.29 -1.11 8.96
CA ILE A 117 10.17 -2.25 8.64
C ILE A 117 11.37 -1.76 7.85
N CYS A 118 11.15 -1.05 6.74
CA CYS A 118 12.21 -0.72 5.80
C CYS A 118 13.16 0.36 6.34
N ASP A 119 12.64 1.43 6.93
CA ASP A 119 13.45 2.52 7.46
C ASP A 119 14.34 2.08 8.63
N PRO A 120 13.85 1.30 9.63
CA PRO A 120 14.70 0.71 10.65
C PRO A 120 15.79 -0.20 10.07
N LEU A 121 15.44 -1.04 9.07
CA LEU A 121 16.42 -1.90 8.40
C LEU A 121 17.49 -1.08 7.69
N ARG A 122 17.09 -0.05 6.94
CA ARG A 122 18.00 0.88 6.25
C ARG A 122 18.95 1.55 7.23
N HIS A 123 18.45 1.98 8.39
CA HIS A 123 19.28 2.59 9.42
C HIS A 123 20.28 1.58 9.99
N ALA A 124 19.84 0.36 10.31
CA ALA A 124 20.66 -0.71 10.87
C ALA A 124 21.81 -1.16 9.95
N VAL A 125 21.68 -0.96 8.63
CA VAL A 125 22.71 -1.36 7.64
C VAL A 125 23.46 -0.18 7.02
N SER A 126 23.25 1.04 7.51
CA SER A 126 23.79 2.27 6.91
C SER A 126 25.31 2.21 6.71
N ASP A 127 26.03 1.72 7.73
CA ASP A 127 27.49 1.61 7.74
C ASP A 127 28.04 0.25 7.28
N LEU A 128 27.17 -0.69 6.90
CA LEU A 128 27.58 -2.03 6.46
C LEU A 128 27.95 -2.05 4.97
N ASP A 129 28.90 -2.90 4.60
CA ASP A 129 29.14 -3.24 3.18
C ASP A 129 28.04 -4.18 2.69
N LEU A 130 27.27 -3.75 1.68
CA LEU A 130 26.19 -4.51 1.08
C LEU A 130 26.55 -5.08 -0.30
N ALA A 131 27.85 -5.17 -0.65
CA ALA A 131 28.29 -5.67 -1.96
C ALA A 131 27.69 -7.05 -2.31
N THR A 132 27.67 -7.98 -1.34
CA THR A 132 27.07 -9.31 -1.52
C THR A 132 25.57 -9.22 -1.78
N ASP A 133 24.83 -8.40 -1.02
CA ASP A 133 23.39 -8.22 -1.17
C ASP A 133 23.01 -7.52 -2.49
N LEU A 134 23.88 -6.62 -2.99
CA LEU A 134 23.70 -5.96 -4.29
C LEU A 134 23.90 -6.93 -5.46
N ALA A 135 24.80 -7.91 -5.31
CA ALA A 135 25.02 -8.96 -6.31
C ALA A 135 23.86 -9.98 -6.33
N ASP A 136 23.29 -10.29 -5.17
CA ASP A 136 22.19 -11.24 -5.01
C ASP A 136 20.88 -10.75 -5.64
N ARG A 137 20.26 -11.55 -6.51
CA ARG A 137 19.02 -11.18 -7.22
C ARG A 137 17.83 -10.95 -6.28
N ASP A 138 17.76 -11.68 -5.17
CA ASP A 138 16.64 -11.69 -4.25
C ASP A 138 16.75 -10.54 -3.23
N PHE A 139 17.98 -10.05 -2.99
CA PHE A 139 18.25 -8.95 -2.06
C PHE A 139 18.57 -7.60 -2.73
N ARG A 140 18.97 -7.59 -4.00
CA ARG A 140 19.45 -6.40 -4.73
C ARG A 140 18.56 -5.19 -4.58
N ARG A 141 17.24 -5.33 -4.76
CA ARG A 141 16.31 -4.18 -4.70
C ARG A 141 16.23 -3.60 -3.29
N MET A 142 16.20 -4.45 -2.25
CA MET A 142 16.21 -3.99 -0.86
C MET A 142 17.56 -3.35 -0.49
N ALA A 143 18.68 -3.92 -0.94
CA ALA A 143 20.00 -3.34 -0.75
C ALA A 143 20.13 -1.96 -1.44
N GLN A 144 19.56 -1.81 -2.64
CA GLN A 144 19.49 -0.52 -3.35
C GLN A 144 18.65 0.50 -2.60
N PHE A 145 17.50 0.11 -2.03
CA PHE A 145 16.71 0.97 -1.16
C PHE A 145 17.54 1.42 0.06
N CYS A 146 18.22 0.49 0.74
CA CYS A 146 18.99 0.83 1.93
C CYS A 146 20.14 1.82 1.61
N LYS A 147 20.86 1.62 0.49
CA LYS A 147 21.98 2.51 0.11
C LYS A 147 21.54 3.83 -0.50
N LYS A 148 20.49 3.85 -1.33
CA LYS A 148 20.13 5.01 -2.17
C LYS A 148 18.82 5.68 -1.78
N GLY A 149 18.03 5.08 -0.89
CA GLY A 149 16.71 5.57 -0.50
C GLY A 149 15.66 5.49 -1.61
N LYS A 150 15.89 4.69 -2.67
CA LYS A 150 14.93 4.53 -3.77
C LYS A 150 13.68 3.80 -3.26
N PRO A 151 12.48 4.40 -3.33
CA PRO A 151 11.26 3.78 -2.82
C PRO A 151 11.07 2.35 -3.33
N ILE A 152 10.60 1.46 -2.46
CA ILE A 152 10.27 0.07 -2.82
C ILE A 152 8.79 -0.19 -2.67
N GLU A 153 8.30 -1.10 -3.51
CA GLU A 153 6.94 -1.58 -3.45
C GLU A 153 6.80 -2.71 -2.42
N LEU A 154 5.57 -2.90 -1.93
CA LEU A 154 5.25 -4.01 -1.01
C LEU A 154 5.64 -5.38 -1.55
N GLY A 155 5.49 -5.61 -2.85
CA GLY A 155 5.90 -6.88 -3.48
C GLY A 155 7.41 -7.13 -3.37
N THR A 156 8.23 -6.07 -3.48
CA THR A 156 9.69 -6.16 -3.32
C THR A 156 10.05 -6.49 -1.88
N LEU A 157 9.39 -5.84 -0.90
CA LEU A 157 9.57 -6.16 0.51
C LEU A 157 9.17 -7.61 0.82
N ALA A 158 7.99 -8.06 0.35
CA ALA A 158 7.53 -9.44 0.60
C ALA A 158 8.47 -10.49 -0.01
N HIS A 159 9.02 -10.23 -1.20
CA HIS A 159 10.02 -11.12 -1.82
C HIS A 159 11.30 -11.20 -0.98
N PHE A 160 11.82 -10.05 -0.54
CA PHE A 160 12.99 -9.97 0.34
C PHE A 160 12.77 -10.73 1.66
N MET A 161 11.60 -10.57 2.29
CA MET A 161 11.24 -11.27 3.53
C MET A 161 11.20 -12.78 3.32
N GLU A 162 10.56 -13.25 2.25
CA GLU A 162 10.50 -14.69 1.93
C GLU A 162 11.89 -15.27 1.64
N ALA A 163 12.73 -14.56 0.88
CA ALA A 163 14.10 -14.96 0.62
C ALA A 163 14.92 -15.03 1.92
N THR A 164 14.72 -14.09 2.85
CA THR A 164 15.37 -14.11 4.17
C THR A 164 14.97 -15.34 4.97
N THR A 165 13.69 -15.73 4.97
CA THR A 165 13.21 -16.94 5.67
C THR A 165 13.79 -18.22 5.08
N ARG A 166 13.90 -18.31 3.75
CA ARG A 166 14.40 -19.52 3.05
C ARG A 166 15.92 -19.67 3.04
N SER A 167 16.66 -18.57 3.15
CA SER A 167 18.13 -18.62 3.05
C SER A 167 18.72 -19.42 4.22
N GLN A 168 19.31 -20.58 3.89
CA GLN A 168 20.11 -21.38 4.83
C GLN A 168 21.49 -20.76 5.11
N ASN A 169 21.96 -19.85 4.23
CA ASN A 169 23.25 -19.17 4.32
C ASN A 169 23.12 -17.78 4.96
N THR A 170 22.63 -17.74 6.19
CA THR A 170 22.42 -16.49 6.96
C THR A 170 23.72 -15.74 7.29
N GLY A 171 24.88 -16.40 7.19
CA GLY A 171 26.18 -15.82 7.54
C GLY A 171 26.80 -14.86 6.51
N THR A 172 26.26 -14.78 5.29
CA THR A 172 26.89 -14.01 4.19
C THR A 172 26.13 -12.76 3.76
N SER A 173 24.88 -12.58 4.21
CA SER A 173 24.06 -11.40 3.91
C SER A 173 23.96 -10.47 5.13
N PRO A 174 24.69 -9.34 5.12
CA PRO A 174 24.55 -8.30 6.13
C PRO A 174 23.10 -7.83 6.28
N LEU A 175 22.37 -7.69 5.17
CA LEU A 175 20.97 -7.26 5.16
C LEU A 175 20.02 -8.25 5.85
N ALA A 176 20.13 -9.55 5.55
CA ALA A 176 19.33 -10.59 6.19
C ALA A 176 19.66 -10.71 7.69
N SER A 177 20.95 -10.58 8.05
CA SER A 177 21.40 -10.62 9.44
C SER A 177 20.88 -9.42 10.25
N ALA A 178 20.90 -8.22 9.66
CA ALA A 178 20.35 -7.02 10.28
C ALA A 178 18.83 -7.12 10.50
N LEU A 179 18.07 -7.63 9.51
CA LEU A 179 16.63 -7.85 9.67
C LEU A 179 16.33 -8.82 10.82
N ARG A 180 17.07 -9.92 10.93
CA ARG A 180 16.91 -10.89 12.03
C ARG A 180 17.26 -10.25 13.39
N SER A 181 18.32 -9.45 13.43
CA SER A 181 18.73 -8.73 14.64
C SER A 181 17.69 -7.71 15.10
N LEU A 182 17.06 -7.00 14.16
CA LEU A 182 15.92 -6.11 14.45
C LEU A 182 14.71 -6.90 14.95
N ALA A 183 14.39 -8.01 14.29
CA ALA A 183 13.26 -8.86 14.67
C ALA A 183 13.35 -9.38 16.11
N LEU A 184 14.56 -9.63 16.64
CA LEU A 184 14.76 -10.02 18.04
C LEU A 184 14.35 -8.92 19.04
N GLN A 185 14.31 -7.66 18.61
CA GLN A 185 13.93 -6.52 19.45
C GLN A 185 12.44 -6.17 19.33
N TRP A 186 11.75 -6.76 18.36
CA TRP A 186 10.36 -6.49 18.06
C TRP A 186 9.43 -7.44 18.82
N PRO A 187 8.29 -6.95 19.36
CA PRO A 187 7.49 -7.69 20.31
C PRO A 187 6.82 -8.94 19.74
N ARG A 188 6.41 -8.93 18.47
CA ARG A 188 5.75 -10.06 17.78
C ARG A 188 6.24 -10.19 16.35
N ALA A 189 7.57 -10.26 16.22
CA ALA A 189 8.24 -10.34 14.92
C ALA A 189 8.07 -11.69 14.22
N ASP A 190 7.69 -12.73 14.96
CA ASP A 190 7.31 -14.05 14.46
C ASP A 190 6.31 -13.96 13.29
N TRP A 191 5.29 -13.14 13.45
CA TRP A 191 4.28 -12.89 12.41
C TRP A 191 4.86 -12.39 11.08
N LEU A 192 6.05 -11.75 11.07
CA LEU A 192 6.68 -11.32 9.82
C LEU A 192 7.19 -12.50 8.98
N PHE A 193 7.48 -13.64 9.62
CA PHE A 193 8.12 -14.81 9.01
C PHE A 193 7.23 -16.05 8.95
N GLU A 194 6.07 -16.05 9.61
CA GLU A 194 5.07 -17.11 9.56
C GLU A 194 4.50 -17.35 8.14
N ALA A 195 4.04 -18.57 7.89
CA ALA A 195 3.52 -18.99 6.58
C ALA A 195 2.27 -18.20 6.16
N ASP A 196 1.40 -17.85 7.12
CA ASP A 196 0.21 -17.00 6.98
C ASP A 196 0.43 -15.57 7.52
N GLY A 197 1.71 -15.22 7.71
CA GLY A 197 2.18 -13.96 8.25
C GLY A 197 2.15 -12.79 7.26
N PHE A 198 3.06 -11.84 7.46
CA PHE A 198 3.19 -10.63 6.64
C PHE A 198 3.24 -10.92 5.14
N VAL A 199 4.09 -11.87 4.71
CA VAL A 199 4.30 -12.19 3.29
C VAL A 199 3.01 -12.68 2.63
N ALA A 200 2.25 -13.56 3.30
CA ALA A 200 0.99 -14.09 2.76
C ALA A 200 -0.10 -13.01 2.64
N GLN A 201 -0.18 -12.11 3.63
CA GLN A 201 -1.14 -11.01 3.60
C GLN A 201 -0.78 -9.97 2.54
N VAL A 202 0.50 -9.63 2.38
CA VAL A 202 0.95 -8.74 1.29
C VAL A 202 0.69 -9.36 -0.08
N ARG A 203 0.91 -10.67 -0.26
CA ARG A 203 0.56 -11.38 -1.50
C ARG A 203 -0.93 -11.30 -1.79
N THR A 204 -1.77 -11.49 -0.78
CA THR A 204 -3.22 -11.34 -0.90
C THR A 204 -3.59 -9.92 -1.31
N LEU A 205 -3.03 -8.91 -0.63
CA LEU A 205 -3.27 -7.51 -0.92
C LEU A 205 -2.84 -7.13 -2.35
N THR A 206 -1.65 -7.56 -2.76
CA THR A 206 -1.07 -7.24 -4.07
C THR A 206 -1.79 -7.94 -5.21
N LYS A 207 -2.04 -9.25 -5.08
CA LYS A 207 -2.67 -10.05 -6.13
C LYS A 207 -4.14 -9.71 -6.33
N ASN A 208 -4.89 -9.54 -5.24
CA ASN A 208 -6.35 -9.42 -5.33
C ASN A 208 -6.84 -7.98 -5.40
N TYR A 209 -6.02 -7.00 -5.01
CA TYR A 209 -6.47 -5.61 -4.90
C TYR A 209 -5.51 -4.63 -5.55
N ARG A 210 -4.27 -4.48 -5.07
CA ARG A 210 -3.35 -3.44 -5.55
C ARG A 210 -3.09 -3.56 -7.05
N ASN A 211 -2.66 -4.72 -7.54
CA ASN A 211 -2.32 -4.88 -8.96
C ASN A 211 -3.56 -4.76 -9.85
N PRO A 212 -4.70 -5.43 -9.55
CA PRO A 212 -5.94 -5.18 -10.29
C PRO A 212 -6.31 -3.69 -10.34
N ALA A 213 -6.25 -2.99 -9.20
CA ALA A 213 -6.62 -1.59 -9.10
C ALA A 213 -5.66 -0.65 -9.85
N ALA A 214 -4.37 -0.98 -9.91
CA ALA A 214 -3.37 -0.20 -10.65
C ALA A 214 -3.48 -0.41 -12.17
N HIS A 215 -3.98 -1.57 -12.61
CA HIS A 215 -4.14 -1.91 -14.02
C HIS A 215 -5.59 -1.71 -14.47
N THR A 216 -6.04 -2.47 -15.48
CA THR A 216 -7.30 -2.25 -16.19
C THR A 216 -8.50 -3.00 -15.60
N ALA A 217 -8.38 -3.60 -14.40
CA ALA A 217 -9.51 -4.27 -13.79
C ALA A 217 -10.53 -3.23 -13.31
N LEU A 218 -11.82 -3.53 -13.48
CA LEU A 218 -12.91 -2.77 -12.89
C LEU A 218 -13.25 -3.41 -11.55
N LEU A 219 -13.00 -2.70 -10.46
CA LEU A 219 -13.23 -3.22 -9.11
C LEU A 219 -14.56 -2.70 -8.55
N SER A 220 -15.30 -3.59 -7.94
CA SER A 220 -16.61 -3.36 -7.36
C SER A 220 -16.54 -2.83 -5.93
N HIS A 221 -17.68 -2.34 -5.44
CA HIS A 221 -17.84 -1.98 -4.03
C HIS A 221 -17.57 -3.18 -3.08
N ALA A 222 -17.95 -4.40 -3.48
CA ALA A 222 -17.71 -5.60 -2.67
C ALA A 222 -16.21 -5.89 -2.50
N GLU A 223 -15.43 -5.68 -3.57
CA GLU A 223 -13.97 -5.81 -3.54
C GLU A 223 -13.34 -4.70 -2.68
N TYR A 224 -13.84 -3.48 -2.76
CA TYR A 224 -13.43 -2.40 -1.85
C TYR A 224 -13.66 -2.77 -0.38
N ARG A 225 -14.87 -3.23 -0.03
CA ARG A 225 -15.19 -3.65 1.35
C ARG A 225 -14.30 -4.79 1.82
N SER A 226 -14.02 -5.76 0.95
CA SER A 226 -13.10 -6.86 1.27
C SER A 226 -11.66 -6.36 1.48
N CYS A 227 -11.21 -5.39 0.68
CA CYS A 227 -9.92 -4.73 0.86
C CYS A 227 -9.85 -3.96 2.18
N VAL A 228 -10.91 -3.26 2.57
CA VAL A 228 -11.01 -2.58 3.88
C VAL A 228 -10.75 -3.56 5.03
N GLU A 229 -11.36 -4.74 5.01
CA GLU A 229 -11.14 -5.75 6.05
C GLU A 229 -9.70 -6.27 6.07
N VAL A 230 -9.10 -6.51 4.90
CA VAL A 230 -7.70 -6.94 4.78
C VAL A 230 -6.74 -5.88 5.30
N VAL A 231 -6.97 -4.60 5.00
CA VAL A 231 -6.06 -3.50 5.34
C VAL A 231 -6.20 -3.07 6.80
N ARG A 232 -7.45 -2.89 7.26
CA ARG A 232 -7.75 -2.25 8.55
C ARG A 232 -8.94 -2.86 9.30
N GLY A 233 -9.41 -4.06 8.90
CA GLY A 233 -10.36 -4.84 9.70
C GLY A 233 -9.76 -5.18 11.07
N LYS A 234 -10.49 -5.91 11.93
CA LYS A 234 -10.03 -6.22 13.30
C LYS A 234 -8.59 -6.76 13.34
N ASP A 235 -8.30 -7.69 12.42
CA ASP A 235 -7.01 -8.36 12.22
C ASP A 235 -6.28 -7.87 10.95
N GLY A 236 -6.59 -6.64 10.53
CA GLY A 236 -6.06 -6.03 9.32
C GLY A 236 -4.54 -5.81 9.36
N LEU A 237 -3.96 -5.76 8.16
CA LEU A 237 -2.51 -5.71 7.95
C LEU A 237 -1.83 -4.53 8.66
N LEU A 238 -2.46 -3.36 8.69
CA LEU A 238 -1.91 -2.17 9.38
C LEU A 238 -1.73 -2.42 10.88
N TRP A 239 -2.73 -3.03 11.52
CA TRP A 239 -2.71 -3.25 12.96
C TRP A 239 -1.77 -4.38 13.35
N LYS A 240 -1.70 -5.42 12.52
CA LYS A 240 -0.70 -6.49 12.70
C LYS A 240 0.72 -5.94 12.58
N MET A 241 1.02 -5.12 11.57
CA MET A 241 2.34 -4.48 11.47
C MET A 241 2.68 -3.65 12.72
N LEU A 242 1.80 -2.75 13.14
CA LEU A 242 2.05 -1.92 14.33
C LEU A 242 2.29 -2.76 15.59
N THR A 243 1.47 -3.78 15.83
CA THR A 243 1.62 -4.63 17.02
C THR A 243 2.80 -5.60 16.95
N SER A 244 3.30 -5.90 15.74
CA SER A 244 4.44 -6.79 15.54
C SER A 244 5.78 -6.11 15.71
N VAL A 245 5.91 -4.83 15.35
CA VAL A 245 7.22 -4.16 15.24
C VAL A 245 7.41 -2.96 16.16
N ASP A 246 6.34 -2.36 16.70
CA ASP A 246 6.47 -1.19 17.55
C ASP A 246 6.84 -1.58 19.00
N SER A 247 8.13 -1.49 19.32
CA SER A 247 8.70 -1.82 20.62
C SER A 247 8.52 -0.72 21.67
N THR A 248 8.08 0.48 21.31
CA THR A 248 7.91 1.62 22.23
C THR A 248 6.68 1.50 23.15
N ARG A 249 6.04 0.33 23.20
CA ARG A 249 4.73 0.11 23.82
C ARG A 249 4.65 -1.08 24.76
N ARG A 250 5.70 -1.29 25.55
CA ARG A 250 5.61 -2.07 26.79
C ARG A 250 5.38 -1.15 27.97
#